data_AF-A0A2M7UNM1-F1
#
_entry.id   AF-A0A2M7UNM1-F1
#
_cell.length_a   1.000
_cell.length_b   1.000
_cell.length_c   1.000
_cell.angle_alpha   90.00
_cell.angle_beta   90.00
_cell.angle_gamma   90.00
#
_symmetry.space_group_name_H-M   'P 1'
#
loop_
_entity.id
_entity.type
_entity.pdbx_description
1 polymer ?
#
loop_
_entity_poly.entity_id
_entity_poly.type
_entity_poly.pdbx_seq_one_letter_code
_entity_poly.pdbx_strand_id
1 'polypeptide(L)' 'MNTSIAIRKDIRDQASQKAQTDGLSISAVVRILLLDYANGRIEIGSRSNTNIAVEKIEVDSKTQKMMDDVILEWNKNK' A
#
# COMPACT_ATOMS: atom_id res chain seq x y z
N MET A 1 25.78 -4.00 9.48
CA MET A 1 24.73 -3.17 8.84
C MET A 1 23.56 -3.09 9.79
N ASN A 2 23.20 -1.89 10.25
CA ASN A 2 21.99 -1.69 11.05
C ASN A 2 20.90 -1.18 10.11
N THR A 3 19.93 -2.03 9.78
CA THR A 3 18.77 -1.65 8.98
C THR A 3 17.69 -1.12 9.90
N SER A 4 17.31 0.15 9.76
CA SER A 4 16.20 0.76 10.50
C SER A 4 14.94 0.79 9.64
N ILE A 5 13.82 0.30 10.17
CA ILE A 5 12.51 0.34 9.53
C ILE A 5 11.70 1.47 10.18
N ALA A 6 11.26 2.44 9.39
CA ALA A 6 10.36 3.49 9.84
C ALA A 6 8.89 3.07 9.61
N ILE A 7 8.09 3.13 10.67
CA ILE A 7 6.66 2.76 10.65
C ILE A 7 5.84 3.96 11.11
N ARG A 8 4.64 4.15 10.54
CA ARG A 8 3.72 5.19 10.99
C ARG A 8 3.34 5.00 12.46
N LYS A 9 3.16 6.12 13.17
CA LYS A 9 2.92 6.16 14.62
C LYS A 9 1.66 5.40 15.04
N ASP A 10 0.57 5.57 14.29
CA ASP A 10 -0.72 4.90 14.51
C ASP A 10 -0.58 3.37 14.48
N ILE A 11 0.10 2.83 13.48
CA ILE A 11 0.33 1.39 13.33
C ILE A 11 1.24 0.86 14.44
N ARG A 12 2.28 1.63 14.80
CA ARG A 12 3.16 1.30 15.92
C ARG A 12 2.38 1.25 17.24
N ASP A 13 1.51 2.21 17.48
CA ASP A 13 0.76 2.33 18.74
C ASP A 13 -0.27 1.19 18.86
N GLN A 14 -0.93 0.81 17.77
CA GLN A 14 -1.78 -0.39 17.71
C GLN A 14 -1.01 -1.68 17.98
N ALA A 15 0.16 -1.85 17.32
CA ALA A 15 1.02 -3.01 17.54
C ALA A 15 1.56 -3.07 18.97
N SER A 16 1.88 -1.91 19.57
CA SER A 16 2.32 -1.77 20.96
C SER A 16 1.25 -2.21 21.95
N GLN A 17 0.01 -1.78 21.73
CA GLN A 17 -1.11 -2.17 22.57
C GLN A 17 -1.35 -3.68 22.51
N LYS A 18 -1.31 -4.26 21.30
CA LYS A 18 -1.43 -5.71 21.12
C LYS A 18 -0.26 -6.48 21.76
N ALA A 19 0.96 -5.98 21.62
CA ALA A 19 2.15 -6.57 22.24
C ALA A 19 2.03 -6.60 23.77
N GLN A 20 1.52 -5.52 24.39
CA GLN A 20 1.26 -5.48 25.82
C GLN A 20 0.20 -6.51 26.26
N THR A 21 -0.87 -6.67 25.49
CA THR A 21 -1.89 -7.70 25.75
C THR A 21 -1.31 -9.11 25.68
N ASP A 22 -0.42 -9.35 24.71
CA ASP A 22 0.16 -10.67 24.47
C ASP A 22 1.39 -10.94 25.35
N GLY A 23 1.80 -10.00 26.22
CA GLY A 23 2.98 -10.12 27.09
C GLY A 23 4.32 -10.11 26.32
N LEU A 24 4.32 -9.59 25.10
CA LEU A 24 5.47 -9.58 24.19
C LEU A 24 6.02 -8.16 24.01
N SER A 25 7.29 -8.06 23.64
CA SER A 25 7.85 -6.78 23.21
C SER A 25 7.40 -6.46 21.78
N ILE A 26 7.31 -5.17 21.43
CA ILE A 26 6.98 -4.72 20.06
C ILE A 26 7.93 -5.35 19.04
N SER A 27 9.23 -5.42 19.36
CA SER A 27 10.22 -6.01 18.48
C SER A 27 10.01 -7.51 18.26
N ALA A 28 9.54 -8.24 19.28
CA ALA A 28 9.16 -9.64 19.14
C ALA A 28 7.94 -9.80 18.22
N VAL A 29 6.91 -8.98 18.40
CA VAL A 29 5.70 -9.00 17.56
C VAL A 29 6.04 -8.68 16.09
N VAL A 30 6.85 -7.66 15.84
CA VAL A 30 7.29 -7.31 14.48
C VAL A 30 8.06 -8.46 13.82
N ARG A 31 8.96 -9.14 14.56
CA ARG A 31 9.69 -10.29 14.02
C ARG A 31 8.76 -11.44 13.66
N ILE A 32 7.79 -11.77 14.52
CA ILE A 32 6.82 -12.83 14.26
C ILE A 32 6.03 -12.52 12.98
N LEU A 33 5.50 -11.30 12.85
CA LEU A 33 4.73 -10.89 11.68
C LEU A 33 5.57 -10.92 10.39
N LEU A 34 6.82 -10.46 10.44
CA LEU A 34 7.72 -10.54 9.28
C LEU A 34 8.04 -11.98 8.89
N LEU A 35 8.22 -12.87 9.88
CA LEU A 35 8.42 -14.30 9.66
C LEU A 35 7.18 -14.94 9.03
N ASP A 36 6.00 -14.67 9.58
CA ASP A 36 4.75 -15.19 9.04
C ASP A 36 4.49 -14.67 7.62
N TYR A 37 4.87 -13.43 7.31
CA TYR A 37 4.79 -12.89 5.95
C TYR A 37 5.76 -13.60 5.01
N ALA A 38 7.04 -13.73 5.41
CA ALA A 38 8.05 -14.42 4.62
C ALA A 38 7.69 -15.91 4.38
N ASN A 39 7.00 -16.53 5.33
CA ASN A 39 6.52 -17.91 5.24
C ASN A 39 5.15 -18.04 4.54
N GLY A 40 4.57 -16.94 4.03
CA GLY A 40 3.29 -16.93 3.33
C GLY A 40 2.07 -17.24 4.21
N ARG A 41 2.21 -17.15 5.54
CA ARG A 41 1.11 -17.36 6.50
C ARG A 41 0.23 -16.14 6.65
N ILE A 42 0.78 -14.95 6.35
CA ILE A 42 0.02 -13.71 6.24
C ILE A 42 0.35 -13.04 4.90
N GLU A 43 -0.66 -12.51 4.23
CA GLU A 43 -0.48 -11.63 3.07
C GLU A 43 -0.70 -10.17 3.49
N ILE A 44 0.26 -9.30 3.17
CA ILE A 44 0.08 -7.86 3.34
C ILE A 44 -0.75 -7.36 2.15
N GLY A 45 -2.05 -7.27 2.34
CA GLY A 45 -2.96 -6.68 1.36
C GLY A 45 -2.69 -5.19 1.18
N SER A 46 -2.57 -4.75 -0.08
CA SER A 46 -2.72 -3.34 -0.45
C SER A 46 -4.15 -2.91 -0.12
N ARG A 47 -4.34 -2.06 0.89
CA ARG A 47 -5.60 -1.33 1.02
C ARG A 47 -5.64 -0.30 -0.11
N SER A 48 -6.45 -0.57 -1.14
CA SER A 48 -6.88 0.47 -2.07
C SER A 48 -7.42 1.63 -1.23
N ASN A 49 -6.76 2.78 -1.31
CA ASN A 49 -7.20 3.95 -0.56
C ASN A 49 -8.59 4.34 -1.10
N THR A 50 -9.66 3.98 -0.39
CA THR A 50 -11.04 4.27 -0.77
C THR A 50 -11.35 5.76 -0.81
N ASN A 51 -10.44 6.61 -0.31
CA ASN A 51 -10.52 8.07 -0.35
C ASN A 51 -9.82 8.70 -1.56
N ILE A 52 -9.43 7.93 -2.58
CA ILE A 52 -9.10 8.54 -3.88
C ILE A 52 -10.42 9.01 -4.48
N ALA A 53 -10.75 10.29 -4.29
CA ALA A 53 -11.84 10.94 -4.99
C ALA A 53 -11.48 10.92 -6.49
N VAL A 54 -12.10 10.01 -7.22
CA VAL A 54 -11.97 9.97 -8.68
C VAL A 54 -12.81 11.13 -9.20
N GLU A 55 -12.17 12.24 -9.51
CA GLU A 55 -12.81 13.37 -10.17
C GLU A 55 -12.89 13.09 -11.67
N LYS A 56 -14.11 12.98 -12.19
CA LYS A 56 -14.33 12.86 -13.63
C LYS A 56 -14.09 14.23 -14.27
N ILE A 57 -12.96 14.39 -14.94
CA ILE A 57 -12.70 15.57 -15.74
C ILE A 57 -13.42 15.40 -17.09
N GLU A 58 -14.43 16.23 -17.34
CA GLU A 58 -15.10 16.27 -18.65
C GLU A 58 -14.28 17.13 -19.60
N VAL A 59 -13.91 16.55 -20.74
CA VAL A 59 -13.16 17.22 -21.79
C VAL A 59 -14.01 17.35 -23.05
N ASP A 60 -13.73 18.35 -23.87
CA ASP A 60 -14.39 18.52 -25.15
C ASP A 60 -14.01 17.41 -26.14
N SER A 61 -14.81 17.24 -27.19
CA SER A 61 -14.66 16.16 -28.17
C SER A 61 -13.33 16.17 -28.92
N LYS A 62 -12.71 17.35 -29.11
CA LYS A 62 -11.40 17.44 -29.77
C LYS A 62 -10.31 16.94 -28.83
N THR A 63 -10.37 17.35 -27.56
CA THR A 63 -9.42 16.92 -26.52
C THR A 63 -9.54 15.41 -26.25
N GLN A 64 -10.76 14.87 -26.19
CA GLN A 64 -10.97 13.43 -26.04
C GLN A 64 -10.29 12.63 -27.16
N LYS A 65 -10.45 13.06 -28.41
CA LYS A 65 -9.86 12.40 -29.57
C LYS A 65 -8.33 12.38 -29.52
N MET A 66 -7.71 13.47 -29.07
CA MET A 66 -6.26 13.54 -28.89
C MET A 66 -5.78 12.58 -27.79
N MET A 67 -6.54 12.43 -26.70
CA MET A 67 -6.24 11.45 -25.65
C MET A 67 -6.34 10.01 -26.17
N ASP A 68 -7.38 9.71 -26.95
CA ASP A 68 -7.60 8.38 -27.54
C ASP A 68 -6.46 8.01 -28.50
N ASP A 69 -5.98 8.95 -29.32
CA ASP A 69 -4.86 8.74 -30.24
C ASP A 69 -3.56 8.41 -29.48
N VAL A 70 -3.27 9.11 -28.37
CA VAL A 70 -2.10 8.84 -27.52
C VAL A 70 -2.19 7.44 -26.88
N ILE A 71 -3.37 7.04 -26.42
CA ILE A 71 -3.59 5.71 -25.84
C ILE A 71 -3.37 4.63 -26.90
N LEU A 72 -3.86 4.83 -28.13
CA LEU A 72 -3.67 3.90 -29.24
C LEU A 72 -2.20 3.74 -29.61
N GLU A 73 -1.42 4.81 -29.62
CA GLU A 73 0.02 4.75 -29.89
C GLU A 73 0.77 4.04 -28.75
N TRP A 74 0.45 4.34 -27.50
CA TRP A 74 1.10 3.70 -26.35
C TRP A 74 0.86 2.19 -26.31
N ASN A 75 -0.37 1.75 -26.63
CA ASN A 75 -0.71 0.33 -26.68
C ASN A 75 -0.04 -0.43 -27.83
N LYS A 76 0.38 0.25 -28.90
CA LYS A 76 1.16 -0.37 -29.99
C LYS A 76 2.63 -0.61 -29.61
N ASN A 77 3.13 0.11 -28.60
CA ASN A 77 4.51 0.02 -28.12
C ASN A 77 4.67 -0.90 -26.90
N LYS A 78 3.61 -1.64 -26.53
CA LYS A 78 3.65 -2.75 -25.57
C LYS A 78 3.66 -4.08 -26.32
#